data_AF-A0A232EJ24-F1
#
_entry.id   AF-A0A232EJ24-F1
#
_cell.length_a   1.000
_cell.length_b   1.000
_cell.length_c   1.000
_cell.angle_alpha   90.00
_cell.angle_beta   90.00
_cell.angle_gamma   90.00
#
_symmetry.space_group_name_H-M   'P 1'
#
loop_
_entity.id
_entity.type
_entity.pdbx_description
1 polymer ?
#
loop_
_entity_poly.entity_id
_entity_poly.type
_entity_poly.pdbx_seq_one_letter_code
_entity_poly.pdbx_strand_id
1 'polypeptide(L)'
;MLKQLHQNYLPLFCDEEVYRFTRHIVFEKSDEFNNIILCLGNFDIIKVLQTCIGKYLKNSGIENIFIETALIDISKNDNKIIDVFKKQQLVPSWSCFNSLVTVDNRARQQIGYLPIILAPVTKYATVYTALCNFKDLLQQLNQNYLPLFCDEGVYRIARHIVFEKSDEFNNIILCLGNFHIIKVLQTCIGKYLKNSGIENIFIETALFGINTVEQLMSGTNYARCVKGLTYLIESLRRLQLQEFFNEKGLEKYEQVRLTIYILNESFEIENIEECVHVAKQFRNHCSILKSDFIDFVKKRCNESDLFKDWNNVVIMISLMLDLIRADRTGNWSWHLKTIEKL
;
A
#
# COMPACT_ATOMS: atom_id res chain seq x y z
N MET A 1 -12.63 -34.86 3.34
CA MET A 1 -13.51 -34.22 2.33
C MET A 1 -12.75 -33.52 1.19
N LEU A 2 -11.41 -33.59 1.10
CA LEU A 2 -10.62 -32.83 0.11
C LEU A 2 -10.19 -33.62 -1.16
N LYS A 3 -10.51 -34.91 -1.28
CA LYS A 3 -10.12 -35.77 -2.42
C LYS A 3 -10.89 -35.51 -3.73
N GLN A 4 -11.78 -34.52 -3.79
CA GLN A 4 -12.68 -34.27 -4.95
C GLN A 4 -12.41 -32.96 -5.72
N LEU A 5 -11.51 -32.09 -5.28
CA LEU A 5 -11.25 -30.78 -5.94
C LEU A 5 -10.44 -30.87 -7.25
N HIS A 6 -10.41 -32.02 -7.92
CA HIS A 6 -9.49 -32.29 -9.02
C HIS A 6 -10.05 -32.07 -10.43
N GLN A 7 -11.33 -31.71 -10.57
CA GLN A 7 -11.99 -31.55 -11.88
C GLN A 7 -12.99 -30.38 -11.91
N ASN A 8 -12.75 -29.45 -12.86
CA ASN A 8 -13.74 -28.81 -13.73
C ASN A 8 -14.72 -27.71 -13.21
N TYR A 9 -14.58 -26.53 -13.86
CA TYR A 9 -15.59 -25.50 -14.22
C TYR A 9 -16.12 -24.43 -13.23
N LEU A 10 -15.97 -23.16 -13.68
CA LEU A 10 -16.93 -22.04 -13.68
C LEU A 10 -17.35 -21.37 -12.33
N PRO A 11 -18.02 -20.18 -12.34
CA PRO A 11 -17.69 -19.13 -11.36
C PRO A 11 -18.84 -18.63 -10.48
N LEU A 12 -18.44 -17.91 -9.43
CA LEU A 12 -19.20 -16.82 -8.81
C LEU A 12 -18.21 -15.89 -8.09
N PHE A 13 -18.41 -14.58 -8.25
CA PHE A 13 -17.77 -13.50 -7.50
C PHE A 13 -18.74 -12.99 -6.42
N CYS A 14 -18.29 -12.10 -5.54
CA CYS A 14 -19.18 -11.34 -4.66
C CYS A 14 -18.76 -9.86 -4.69
N ASP A 15 -19.75 -8.99 -4.94
CA ASP A 15 -19.59 -7.54 -5.13
C ASP A 15 -19.35 -6.76 -3.82
N GLU A 16 -19.09 -5.46 -3.96
CA GLU A 16 -18.59 -4.54 -2.92
C GLU A 16 -19.49 -4.28 -1.68
N GLU A 17 -20.63 -4.98 -1.50
CA GLU A 17 -21.62 -4.64 -0.45
C GLU A 17 -21.58 -5.49 0.84
N VAL A 18 -20.72 -6.53 0.97
CA VAL A 18 -20.80 -7.47 2.11
C VAL A 18 -19.59 -7.40 3.06
N TYR A 19 -19.42 -6.28 3.75
CA TYR A 19 -18.68 -6.24 5.03
C TYR A 19 -19.55 -6.79 6.19
N ARG A 20 -19.83 -8.10 6.17
CA ARG A 20 -20.49 -8.83 7.27
C ARG A 20 -19.71 -10.07 7.68
N PHE A 21 -18.78 -9.92 8.64
CA PHE A 21 -18.25 -10.97 9.53
C PHE A 21 -18.17 -12.42 8.99
N THR A 22 -17.57 -12.61 7.81
CA THR A 22 -17.15 -13.93 7.34
C THR A 22 -15.62 -14.02 7.35
N ARG A 23 -15.10 -15.00 8.10
CA ARG A 23 -13.67 -15.28 8.19
C ARG A 23 -13.27 -16.09 6.97
N HIS A 24 -12.63 -15.44 6.00
CA HIS A 24 -12.22 -16.09 4.76
C HIS A 24 -10.78 -16.61 4.85
N ILE A 25 -10.60 -17.82 4.31
CA ILE A 25 -9.31 -18.44 4.07
C ILE A 25 -9.11 -18.44 2.54
N VAL A 26 -8.00 -17.87 2.08
CA VAL A 26 -7.75 -17.59 0.66
C VAL A 26 -6.54 -18.40 0.19
N PHE A 27 -6.78 -19.48 -0.54
CA PHE A 27 -5.71 -20.30 -1.11
C PHE A 27 -5.15 -19.66 -2.37
N GLU A 28 -4.19 -18.75 -2.18
CA GLU A 28 -3.30 -18.30 -3.24
C GLU A 28 -2.15 -19.29 -3.43
N LYS A 29 -1.80 -19.54 -4.70
CA LYS A 29 -0.60 -20.27 -5.09
C LYS A 29 0.30 -19.25 -5.81
N SER A 30 1.39 -18.83 -5.16
CA SER A 30 2.33 -17.89 -5.79
C SER A 30 3.36 -18.64 -6.64
N ASP A 31 3.82 -18.02 -7.73
CA ASP A 31 4.84 -18.62 -8.59
C ASP A 31 6.25 -18.59 -7.96
N GLU A 32 6.50 -17.68 -7.00
CA GLU A 32 7.76 -17.61 -6.24
C GLU A 32 7.82 -18.63 -5.08
N PHE A 33 6.66 -19.02 -4.52
CA PHE A 33 6.54 -20.05 -3.49
C PHE A 33 5.24 -20.84 -3.65
N ASN A 34 5.34 -22.18 -3.75
CA ASN A 34 4.22 -23.14 -3.75
C ASN A 34 3.43 -23.19 -2.41
N ASN A 35 3.48 -22.12 -1.59
CA ASN A 35 2.90 -22.02 -0.26
C ASN A 35 1.54 -21.31 -0.27
N ILE A 36 0.68 -21.66 0.68
CA ILE A 36 -0.68 -21.12 0.85
C ILE A 36 -0.69 -20.06 1.97
N ILE A 37 -1.57 -19.07 1.86
CA ILE A 37 -1.70 -17.94 2.78
C ILE A 37 -3.02 -18.03 3.56
N LEU A 38 -3.03 -17.76 4.87
CA LEU A 38 -4.22 -17.90 5.73
C LEU A 38 -4.43 -16.69 6.66
N CYS A 39 -5.68 -16.32 6.95
CA CYS A 39 -6.04 -15.12 7.74
C CYS A 39 -6.96 -15.42 8.94
N LEU A 40 -6.70 -14.79 10.11
CA LEU A 40 -7.48 -14.83 11.36
C LEU A 40 -7.55 -13.46 12.06
N GLY A 41 -8.29 -13.29 13.18
CA GLY A 41 -8.33 -11.95 13.82
C GLY A 41 -9.09 -11.66 15.15
N ASN A 42 -8.51 -10.78 15.99
CA ASN A 42 -9.07 -9.55 16.63
C ASN A 42 -7.99 -8.72 17.43
N PHE A 43 -8.12 -7.38 17.61
CA PHE A 43 -7.20 -6.31 18.20
C PHE A 43 -6.46 -6.57 19.57
N ASP A 44 -5.40 -5.86 20.07
CA ASP A 44 -4.76 -4.51 19.86
C ASP A 44 -3.22 -4.48 20.20
N ILE A 45 -2.37 -3.60 19.60
CA ILE A 45 -0.94 -3.29 19.98
C ILE A 45 -0.30 -1.99 19.35
N ILE A 46 -0.86 -0.79 19.60
CA ILE A 46 -0.32 0.48 19.03
C ILE A 46 1.13 0.87 19.50
N LYS A 47 1.66 0.30 20.59
CA LYS A 47 2.90 0.78 21.25
C LYS A 47 4.23 0.25 20.72
N VAL A 48 4.28 -0.93 20.09
CA VAL A 48 5.56 -1.56 19.72
C VAL A 48 6.13 -0.96 18.43
N LEU A 49 5.30 -0.84 17.39
CA LEU A 49 5.71 -0.37 16.07
C LEU A 49 6.12 1.12 16.02
N GLN A 50 5.59 1.95 16.93
CA GLN A 50 5.96 3.37 17.07
C GLN A 50 7.46 3.59 17.38
N THR A 51 8.16 2.56 17.87
CA THR A 51 9.60 2.65 18.20
C THR A 51 10.50 2.23 17.04
N CYS A 52 9.97 1.51 16.04
CA CYS A 52 10.73 0.99 14.91
C CYS A 52 10.75 1.97 13.72
N ILE A 53 9.58 2.52 13.36
CA ILE A 53 9.38 3.40 12.18
C ILE A 53 10.30 4.63 12.21
N GLY A 54 10.66 5.12 13.40
CA GLY A 54 11.58 6.24 13.57
C GLY A 54 13.07 5.95 13.30
N LYS A 55 13.48 4.71 12.99
CA LYS A 55 14.91 4.33 12.88
C LYS A 55 15.37 3.80 11.53
N TYR A 56 14.48 3.41 10.62
CA TYR A 56 14.85 2.64 9.41
C TYR A 56 14.40 3.21 8.06
N LEU A 57 14.13 4.53 7.97
CA LEU A 57 13.92 5.21 6.69
C LEU A 57 15.23 5.34 5.87
N LYS A 58 15.64 4.26 5.20
CA LYS A 58 16.69 4.28 4.16
C LYS A 58 16.18 3.68 2.85
N ASN A 59 16.13 4.52 1.82
CA ASN A 59 15.96 4.18 0.40
C ASN A 59 14.65 3.47 -0.01
N SER A 60 13.52 4.19 0.08
CA SER A 60 12.27 3.77 -0.55
C SER A 60 11.25 4.90 -0.72
N GLY A 61 10.34 4.74 -1.69
CA GLY A 61 9.24 5.69 -1.95
C GLY A 61 9.28 6.41 -3.30
N ILE A 62 10.12 5.94 -4.25
CA ILE A 62 10.31 6.59 -5.56
C ILE A 62 9.99 5.61 -6.71
N GLU A 63 8.88 4.88 -6.60
CA GLU A 63 8.30 4.11 -7.72
C GLU A 63 7.02 4.76 -8.27
N ASN A 64 6.36 5.63 -7.50
CA ASN A 64 5.11 6.28 -7.88
C ASN A 64 5.27 7.70 -8.50
N ILE A 65 6.52 8.15 -8.77
CA ILE A 65 6.82 9.41 -9.50
C ILE A 65 5.89 9.62 -10.69
N PHE A 66 5.58 8.55 -11.44
CA PHE A 66 4.80 8.67 -12.66
C PHE A 66 3.45 9.37 -12.46
N ILE A 67 2.63 8.88 -11.53
CA ILE A 67 1.32 9.46 -11.26
C ILE A 67 1.51 10.91 -10.81
N GLU A 68 2.43 11.11 -9.87
CA GLU A 68 2.79 12.41 -9.30
C GLU A 68 3.24 13.43 -10.38
N THR A 69 3.98 13.01 -11.40
CA THR A 69 4.38 13.83 -12.56
C THR A 69 3.26 14.06 -13.56
N ALA A 70 2.43 13.05 -13.83
CA ALA A 70 1.30 13.16 -14.76
C ALA A 70 0.17 14.06 -14.21
N LEU A 71 0.12 14.22 -12.89
CA LEU A 71 -0.75 15.14 -12.17
C LEU A 71 -0.30 16.63 -12.27
N ILE A 72 0.90 16.92 -12.77
CA ILE A 72 1.42 18.29 -12.98
C ILE A 72 1.26 18.67 -14.45
N ASP A 73 0.90 19.93 -14.71
CA ASP A 73 0.88 20.45 -16.09
C ASP A 73 2.28 20.87 -16.54
N ILE A 74 3.08 19.88 -16.96
CA ILE A 74 4.33 20.08 -17.70
C ILE A 74 4.13 20.01 -19.23
N SER A 75 2.88 19.84 -19.69
CA SER A 75 2.54 19.67 -21.11
C SER A 75 2.73 20.96 -21.92
N LYS A 76 2.43 22.12 -21.34
CA LYS A 76 2.50 23.43 -22.02
C LYS A 76 3.90 23.72 -22.58
N ASN A 77 3.95 24.33 -23.76
CA ASN A 77 5.18 24.69 -24.49
C ASN A 77 5.96 25.86 -23.86
N ASP A 78 5.42 26.52 -22.84
CA ASP A 78 6.11 27.59 -22.12
C ASP A 78 7.13 26.97 -21.15
N ASN A 79 8.37 26.76 -21.64
CA ASN A 79 9.53 26.14 -20.98
C ASN A 79 9.96 26.74 -19.60
N LYS A 80 9.13 27.57 -18.96
CA LYS A 80 9.41 28.30 -17.72
C LYS A 80 8.29 28.28 -16.67
N ILE A 81 7.06 27.88 -17.00
CA ILE A 81 5.94 27.93 -16.04
C ILE A 81 5.33 26.54 -15.89
N ILE A 82 5.72 25.86 -14.82
CA ILE A 82 5.15 24.58 -14.41
C ILE A 82 4.04 24.86 -13.41
N ASP A 83 2.82 24.54 -13.84
CA ASP A 83 1.62 24.81 -13.06
C ASP A 83 1.24 23.58 -12.22
N VAL A 84 1.25 23.78 -10.90
CA VAL A 84 0.78 22.80 -9.91
C VAL A 84 -0.76 22.76 -9.84
N PHE A 85 -1.43 23.84 -10.28
CA PHE A 85 -2.86 24.08 -10.18
C PHE A 85 -3.59 23.88 -11.51
N LYS A 86 -3.67 22.63 -11.98
CA LYS A 86 -4.49 22.30 -13.16
C LYS A 86 -5.98 22.47 -12.83
N LYS A 87 -6.67 23.43 -13.49
CA LYS A 87 -8.12 23.69 -13.29
C LYS A 87 -9.02 22.47 -13.55
N GLN A 88 -8.58 21.56 -14.41
CA GLN A 88 -9.26 20.30 -14.73
C GLN A 88 -8.25 19.16 -14.66
N GLN A 89 -8.47 18.25 -13.72
CA GLN A 89 -7.58 17.11 -13.48
C GLN A 89 -8.04 15.91 -14.31
N LEU A 90 -7.38 15.67 -15.45
CA LEU A 90 -7.71 14.55 -16.37
C LEU A 90 -7.20 13.21 -15.83
N VAL A 91 -5.91 13.14 -15.48
CA VAL A 91 -5.30 11.95 -14.87
C VAL A 91 -5.97 11.70 -13.51
N PRO A 92 -6.53 10.49 -13.26
CA PRO A 92 -7.31 10.22 -12.06
C PRO A 92 -6.43 9.98 -10.82
N SER A 93 -7.06 10.02 -9.63
CA SER A 93 -6.41 9.76 -8.34
C SER A 93 -5.67 8.41 -8.30
N TRP A 94 -4.67 8.29 -7.41
CA TRP A 94 -3.83 7.10 -7.27
C TRP A 94 -4.58 5.76 -7.29
N SER A 95 -5.72 5.63 -6.60
CA SER A 95 -6.47 4.36 -6.57
C SER A 95 -7.13 4.03 -7.92
N CYS A 96 -7.76 4.99 -8.56
CA CYS A 96 -8.40 4.79 -9.87
C CYS A 96 -7.35 4.55 -10.96
N PHE A 97 -6.27 5.35 -10.97
CA PHE A 97 -5.15 5.14 -11.87
C PHE A 97 -4.59 3.71 -11.77
N ASN A 98 -4.29 3.24 -10.55
CA ASN A 98 -3.78 1.89 -10.35
C ASN A 98 -4.80 0.80 -10.76
N SER A 99 -6.10 1.04 -10.61
CA SER A 99 -7.14 0.12 -11.08
C SER A 99 -7.19 0.02 -12.60
N LEU A 100 -6.96 1.11 -13.32
CA LEU A 100 -6.97 1.15 -14.79
C LEU A 100 -5.70 0.55 -15.39
N VAL A 101 -4.51 0.83 -14.83
CA VAL A 101 -3.23 0.39 -15.43
C VAL A 101 -2.76 -1.00 -14.97
N THR A 102 -3.45 -1.61 -13.99
CA THR A 102 -3.12 -2.95 -13.50
C THR A 102 -3.96 -3.98 -14.22
N VAL A 103 -3.32 -4.85 -14.99
CA VAL A 103 -3.96 -6.05 -15.52
C VAL A 103 -3.93 -7.12 -14.44
N ASP A 104 -5.10 -7.57 -13.97
CA ASP A 104 -5.19 -8.66 -13.01
C ASP A 104 -4.98 -10.02 -13.71
N ASN A 105 -3.73 -10.47 -13.69
CA ASN A 105 -3.31 -11.76 -14.23
C ASN A 105 -3.25 -12.87 -13.17
N ARG A 106 -3.79 -12.65 -11.96
CA ARG A 106 -3.70 -13.65 -10.89
C ARG A 106 -4.47 -14.91 -11.24
N ALA A 107 -3.92 -16.06 -10.85
CA ALA A 107 -4.65 -17.32 -10.90
C ALA A 107 -5.89 -17.24 -9.97
N ARG A 108 -7.04 -17.76 -10.42
CA ARG A 108 -8.24 -17.81 -9.58
C ARG A 108 -7.97 -18.64 -8.33
N GLN A 109 -7.96 -17.97 -7.18
CA GLN A 109 -7.70 -18.56 -5.88
C GLN A 109 -8.79 -19.57 -5.52
N GLN A 110 -8.41 -20.64 -4.82
CA GLN A 110 -9.39 -21.54 -4.21
C GLN A 110 -9.74 -21.02 -2.81
N ILE A 111 -10.96 -21.30 -2.34
CA ILE A 111 -11.41 -20.97 -0.99
C ILE A 111 -11.87 -22.26 -0.34
N GLY A 112 -11.42 -22.49 0.89
CA GLY A 112 -11.74 -23.68 1.67
C GLY A 112 -11.68 -23.34 3.15
N TYR A 113 -12.46 -24.04 3.95
CA TYR A 113 -12.73 -23.63 5.33
C TYR A 113 -12.14 -24.64 6.30
N LEU A 114 -11.39 -24.14 7.29
CA LEU A 114 -10.97 -24.95 8.43
C LEU A 114 -12.14 -25.18 9.40
N PRO A 115 -12.08 -26.23 10.25
CA PRO A 115 -13.10 -26.49 11.26
C PRO A 115 -13.36 -25.28 12.14
N ILE A 116 -14.64 -24.93 12.32
CA ILE A 116 -15.04 -23.82 13.20
C ILE A 116 -14.80 -24.24 14.65
N ILE A 117 -13.87 -23.56 15.32
CA ILE A 117 -13.64 -23.74 16.76
C ILE A 117 -14.70 -22.92 17.51
N LEU A 118 -15.65 -23.60 18.17
CA LEU A 118 -16.72 -22.99 18.97
C LEU A 118 -16.21 -22.50 20.34
N ALA A 119 -15.17 -21.66 20.34
CA ALA A 119 -14.60 -21.05 21.53
C ALA A 119 -14.15 -19.60 21.27
N PRO A 120 -14.14 -18.72 22.29
CA PRO A 120 -13.66 -17.35 22.13
C PRO A 120 -12.20 -17.30 21.67
N VAL A 121 -11.92 -16.52 20.63
CA VAL A 121 -10.57 -16.38 20.04
C VAL A 121 -9.57 -15.68 20.97
N THR A 122 -10.06 -15.08 22.06
CA THR A 122 -9.27 -14.46 23.14
C THR A 122 -8.67 -15.48 24.12
N LYS A 123 -9.06 -16.76 24.05
CA LYS A 123 -8.50 -17.81 24.93
C LYS A 123 -7.27 -18.46 24.27
N TYR A 124 -6.19 -18.60 25.04
CA TYR A 124 -4.96 -19.30 24.62
C TYR A 124 -5.24 -20.66 23.99
N ALA A 125 -6.06 -21.50 24.64
CA ALA A 125 -6.41 -22.83 24.13
C ALA A 125 -7.10 -22.80 22.75
N THR A 126 -7.95 -21.80 22.48
CA THR A 126 -8.59 -21.64 21.15
C THR A 126 -7.55 -21.38 20.07
N VAL A 127 -6.58 -20.49 20.34
CA VAL A 127 -5.53 -20.12 19.39
C VAL A 127 -4.52 -21.25 19.22
N TYR A 128 -4.20 -21.98 20.29
CA TYR A 128 -3.35 -23.17 20.23
C TYR A 128 -3.98 -24.26 19.35
N THR A 129 -5.24 -24.62 19.56
CA THR A 129 -5.96 -25.58 18.71
C THR A 129 -6.02 -25.11 17.25
N ALA A 130 -6.18 -23.80 17.00
CA ALA A 130 -6.10 -23.26 15.63
C ALA A 130 -4.71 -23.47 15.00
N LEU A 131 -3.62 -23.20 15.74
CA LEU A 131 -2.25 -23.44 15.28
C LEU A 131 -1.96 -24.93 15.00
N CYS A 132 -2.49 -25.86 15.80
CA CYS A 132 -2.43 -27.29 15.50
C CYS A 132 -3.16 -27.61 14.18
N ASN A 133 -4.39 -27.11 13.98
CA ASN A 133 -5.13 -27.32 12.73
C ASN A 133 -4.37 -26.76 11.50
N PHE A 134 -3.66 -25.64 11.64
CA PHE A 134 -2.81 -25.08 10.59
C PHE A 134 -1.56 -25.93 10.30
N LYS A 135 -0.96 -26.52 11.33
CA LYS A 135 0.17 -27.45 11.18
C LYS A 135 -0.26 -28.74 10.47
N ASP A 136 -1.42 -29.28 10.79
CA ASP A 136 -2.00 -30.43 10.10
C ASP A 136 -2.37 -30.10 8.65
N LEU A 137 -2.80 -28.87 8.37
CA LEU A 137 -3.06 -28.39 7.01
C LEU A 137 -1.76 -28.25 6.20
N LEU A 138 -0.71 -27.64 6.78
CA LEU A 138 0.63 -27.53 6.18
C LEU A 138 1.15 -28.91 5.73
N GLN A 139 1.00 -29.94 6.58
CA GLN A 139 1.35 -31.32 6.24
C GLN A 139 0.49 -31.90 5.10
N GLN A 140 -0.84 -31.72 5.16
CA GLN A 140 -1.75 -32.19 4.09
C GLN A 140 -1.47 -31.55 2.73
N LEU A 141 -0.93 -30.33 2.72
CA LEU A 141 -0.55 -29.57 1.52
C LEU A 141 0.88 -29.87 1.04
N ASN A 142 1.65 -30.67 1.77
CA ASN A 142 3.09 -30.91 1.54
C ASN A 142 3.91 -29.61 1.42
N GLN A 143 3.63 -28.63 2.27
CA GLN A 143 4.33 -27.34 2.29
C GLN A 143 5.37 -27.31 3.43
N ASN A 144 6.43 -26.53 3.22
CA ASN A 144 7.50 -26.39 4.22
C ASN A 144 7.22 -25.30 5.26
N TYR A 145 6.57 -24.20 4.83
CA TYR A 145 6.28 -23.03 5.66
C TYR A 145 4.89 -22.48 5.36
N LEU A 146 4.23 -21.97 6.40
CA LEU A 146 2.88 -21.40 6.32
C LEU A 146 2.84 -19.97 6.86
N PRO A 147 2.71 -18.95 5.98
CA PRO A 147 2.34 -17.60 6.35
C PRO A 147 0.92 -17.56 6.93
N LEU A 148 0.81 -17.22 8.22
CA LEU A 148 -0.44 -17.10 8.95
C LEU A 148 -0.65 -15.65 9.39
N PHE A 149 -1.50 -14.94 8.66
CA PHE A 149 -1.94 -13.59 8.99
C PHE A 149 -2.95 -13.61 10.12
N CYS A 150 -2.78 -12.73 11.08
CA CYS A 150 -3.70 -12.53 12.19
C CYS A 150 -3.96 -11.03 12.38
N ASP A 151 -5.18 -10.63 12.72
CA ASP A 151 -5.36 -9.35 13.42
C ASP A 151 -4.66 -9.38 14.78
N GLU A 152 -4.44 -8.19 15.31
CA GLU A 152 -3.42 -7.82 16.30
C GLU A 152 -3.38 -8.59 17.64
N GLY A 153 -4.51 -8.88 18.27
CA GLY A 153 -4.59 -9.63 19.53
C GLY A 153 -4.57 -11.15 19.35
N VAL A 154 -5.10 -11.67 18.25
CA VAL A 154 -4.86 -13.08 17.87
C VAL A 154 -3.39 -13.26 17.51
N TYR A 155 -2.80 -12.29 16.79
CA TYR A 155 -1.37 -12.22 16.55
C TYR A 155 -0.58 -12.23 17.86
N ARG A 156 -0.95 -11.41 18.84
CA ARG A 156 -0.32 -11.38 20.17
C ARG A 156 -0.34 -12.74 20.88
N ILE A 157 -1.50 -13.42 20.91
CA ILE A 157 -1.63 -14.74 21.56
C ILE A 157 -0.86 -15.80 20.77
N ALA A 158 -0.98 -15.81 19.45
CA ALA A 158 -0.28 -16.75 18.58
C ALA A 158 1.24 -16.58 18.67
N ARG A 159 1.75 -15.33 18.72
CA ARG A 159 3.18 -15.05 18.92
C ARG A 159 3.69 -15.55 20.26
N HIS A 160 2.90 -15.45 21.33
CA HIS A 160 3.27 -16.05 22.62
C HIS A 160 3.37 -17.57 22.51
N ILE A 161 2.37 -18.23 21.90
CA ILE A 161 2.37 -19.69 21.71
C ILE A 161 3.58 -20.14 20.87
N VAL A 162 3.82 -19.51 19.72
CA VAL A 162 4.93 -19.87 18.82
C VAL A 162 6.30 -19.58 19.44
N PHE A 163 6.41 -18.56 20.31
CA PHE A 163 7.64 -18.29 21.06
C PHE A 163 7.89 -19.31 22.18
N GLU A 164 6.84 -19.67 22.92
CA GLU A 164 6.88 -20.66 24.01
C GLU A 164 7.10 -22.09 23.50
N LYS A 165 6.61 -22.38 22.29
CA LYS A 165 6.64 -23.70 21.63
C LYS A 165 7.31 -23.60 20.26
N SER A 166 8.51 -23.01 20.21
CA SER A 166 9.28 -22.81 18.97
C SER A 166 9.46 -24.09 18.17
N ASP A 167 9.75 -25.19 18.84
CA ASP A 167 10.03 -26.49 18.20
C ASP A 167 8.76 -27.13 17.63
N GLU A 168 7.59 -26.74 18.13
CA GLU A 168 6.30 -27.23 17.65
C GLU A 168 5.81 -26.44 16.42
N PHE A 169 6.12 -25.14 16.34
CA PHE A 169 5.55 -24.22 15.34
C PHE A 169 6.60 -23.44 14.53
N ASN A 170 7.85 -23.90 14.47
CA ASN A 170 8.94 -23.34 13.66
C ASN A 170 8.57 -23.06 12.20
N ASN A 171 7.69 -23.86 11.61
CA ASN A 171 7.25 -23.74 10.21
C ASN A 171 6.07 -22.75 10.03
N ILE A 172 5.50 -22.19 11.10
CA ILE A 172 4.40 -21.20 11.03
C ILE A 172 4.98 -19.79 11.12
N ILE A 173 4.88 -19.04 10.02
CA ILE A 173 5.34 -17.65 9.94
C ILE A 173 4.15 -16.74 10.28
N LEU A 174 4.11 -16.24 11.51
CA LEU A 174 3.05 -15.34 11.95
C LEU A 174 3.23 -13.93 11.35
N CYS A 175 2.23 -13.49 10.58
CA CYS A 175 2.12 -12.18 9.96
C CYS A 175 0.99 -11.36 10.62
N LEU A 176 1.12 -10.03 10.66
CA LEU A 176 0.00 -9.15 11.02
C LEU A 176 -0.84 -8.89 9.76
N GLY A 177 -2.17 -8.90 9.86
CA GLY A 177 -3.05 -8.56 8.74
C GLY A 177 -2.76 -7.16 8.18
N ASN A 178 -2.63 -7.03 6.85
CA ASN A 178 -2.18 -5.80 6.18
C ASN A 178 -2.99 -4.54 6.58
N PHE A 179 -4.31 -4.69 6.77
CA PHE A 179 -5.19 -3.64 7.30
C PHE A 179 -4.69 -3.04 8.62
N HIS A 180 -4.22 -3.87 9.56
CA HIS A 180 -3.74 -3.40 10.87
C HIS A 180 -2.36 -2.75 10.75
N ILE A 181 -1.49 -3.26 9.89
CA ILE A 181 -0.21 -2.61 9.56
C ILE A 181 -0.48 -1.20 9.02
N ILE A 182 -1.36 -1.06 8.03
CA ILE A 182 -1.75 0.23 7.46
C ILE A 182 -2.38 1.14 8.52
N LYS A 183 -3.25 0.62 9.39
CA LYS A 183 -3.87 1.41 10.48
C LYS A 183 -2.82 1.93 11.46
N VAL A 184 -1.82 1.12 11.82
CA VAL A 184 -0.68 1.57 12.63
C VAL A 184 0.12 2.66 11.92
N LEU A 185 0.39 2.51 10.61
CA LEU A 185 1.06 3.56 9.83
C LEU A 185 0.25 4.86 9.81
N GLN A 186 -1.06 4.81 9.59
CA GLN A 186 -1.95 5.97 9.64
C GLN A 186 -1.88 6.68 11.01
N THR A 187 -1.94 5.93 12.11
CA THR A 187 -1.78 6.48 13.46
C THR A 187 -0.37 7.08 13.68
N CYS A 188 0.69 6.50 13.12
CA CYS A 188 2.05 7.03 13.24
C CYS A 188 2.24 8.31 12.42
N ILE A 189 1.76 8.33 11.17
CA ILE A 189 1.79 9.50 10.28
C ILE A 189 0.99 10.65 10.90
N GLY A 190 -0.23 10.38 11.38
CA GLY A 190 -1.06 11.38 12.05
C GLY A 190 -0.45 11.93 13.35
N LYS A 191 0.27 11.10 14.11
CA LYS A 191 1.08 11.58 15.26
C LYS A 191 2.28 12.43 14.82
N TYR A 192 2.97 12.06 13.75
CA TYR A 192 4.12 12.81 13.22
C TYR A 192 3.69 14.17 12.66
N LEU A 193 2.55 14.22 11.98
CA LEU A 193 1.95 15.45 11.44
C LEU A 193 1.24 16.30 12.48
N LYS A 194 1.14 15.88 13.74
CA LYS A 194 0.39 16.61 14.76
C LYS A 194 1.01 18.00 15.02
N ASN A 195 0.18 19.03 14.94
CA ASN A 195 0.57 20.45 15.03
C ASN A 195 1.50 20.93 13.89
N SER A 196 1.60 20.20 12.78
CA SER A 196 2.36 20.63 11.59
C SER A 196 1.63 21.70 10.76
N GLY A 197 0.33 21.90 11.04
CA GLY A 197 -0.54 22.81 10.28
C GLY A 197 -1.34 22.09 9.17
N ILE A 198 -1.06 20.82 8.88
CA ILE A 198 -1.86 19.99 7.97
C ILE A 198 -3.33 19.94 8.39
N GLU A 199 -3.60 19.93 9.71
CA GLU A 199 -4.96 19.94 10.24
C GLU A 199 -5.73 21.18 9.77
N ASN A 200 -5.10 22.34 9.82
CA ASN A 200 -5.68 23.61 9.37
C ASN A 200 -5.85 23.61 7.85
N ILE A 201 -4.84 23.16 7.08
CA ILE A 201 -4.92 23.08 5.62
C ILE A 201 -6.13 22.23 5.18
N PHE A 202 -6.37 21.08 5.80
CA PHE A 202 -7.54 20.25 5.47
C PHE A 202 -8.90 20.92 5.76
N ILE A 203 -8.96 21.79 6.77
CA ILE A 203 -10.17 22.55 7.13
C ILE A 203 -10.35 23.76 6.19
N GLU A 204 -9.29 24.54 5.99
CA GLU A 204 -9.29 25.77 5.18
C GLU A 204 -9.54 25.49 3.69
N THR A 205 -9.03 24.37 3.17
CA THR A 205 -9.33 23.89 1.80
C THR A 205 -10.71 23.25 1.67
N ALA A 206 -11.50 23.19 2.76
CA ALA A 206 -12.80 22.53 2.84
C ALA A 206 -12.81 21.04 2.41
N LEU A 207 -11.64 20.38 2.37
CA LEU A 207 -11.53 18.95 2.07
C LEU A 207 -12.17 18.08 3.15
N PHE A 208 -12.01 18.49 4.42
CA PHE A 208 -12.53 17.77 5.58
C PHE A 208 -13.02 18.73 6.67
N GLY A 209 -14.20 18.47 7.23
CA GLY A 209 -14.66 19.17 8.44
C GLY A 209 -13.83 18.78 9.68
N ILE A 210 -13.82 19.64 10.70
CA ILE A 210 -13.01 19.54 11.93
C ILE A 210 -13.01 18.11 12.53
N ASN A 211 -14.20 17.55 12.80
CA ASN A 211 -14.34 16.20 13.38
C ASN A 211 -13.79 15.07 12.47
N THR A 212 -13.73 15.30 11.16
CA THR A 212 -13.14 14.34 10.21
C THR A 212 -11.61 14.44 10.23
N VAL A 213 -11.05 15.63 10.39
CA VAL A 213 -9.60 15.82 10.54
C VAL A 213 -9.10 15.13 11.80
N GLU A 214 -9.80 15.24 12.94
CA GLU A 214 -9.43 14.51 14.15
C GLU A 214 -9.39 12.97 13.91
N GLN A 215 -10.39 12.41 13.25
CA GLN A 215 -10.46 10.98 12.91
C GLN A 215 -9.39 10.53 11.89
N LEU A 216 -8.91 11.46 11.05
CA LEU A 216 -7.81 11.24 10.11
C LEU A 216 -6.47 11.23 10.85
N MET A 217 -6.22 12.25 11.68
CA MET A 217 -4.95 12.40 12.41
C MET A 217 -4.78 11.36 13.53
N SER A 218 -5.87 10.72 13.99
CA SER A 218 -5.81 9.60 14.94
C SER A 218 -5.60 8.23 14.27
N GLY A 219 -5.76 8.10 12.96
CA GLY A 219 -5.81 6.80 12.27
C GLY A 219 -7.10 6.00 12.56
N THR A 220 -8.17 6.65 13.04
CA THR A 220 -9.39 5.96 13.47
C THR A 220 -10.22 5.48 12.28
N ASN A 221 -10.38 6.31 11.24
CA ASN A 221 -11.17 5.97 10.07
C ASN A 221 -10.28 5.68 8.85
N TYR A 222 -10.07 4.39 8.58
CA TYR A 222 -9.20 3.90 7.50
C TYR A 222 -9.41 4.61 6.15
N ALA A 223 -10.64 4.66 5.64
CA ALA A 223 -10.93 5.19 4.31
C ALA A 223 -10.66 6.70 4.23
N ARG A 224 -11.02 7.46 5.28
CA ARG A 224 -10.73 8.90 5.37
C ARG A 224 -9.23 9.17 5.50
N CYS A 225 -8.52 8.35 6.26
CA CYS A 225 -7.06 8.41 6.38
C CYS A 225 -6.36 8.19 5.03
N VAL A 226 -6.67 7.08 4.33
CA VAL A 226 -6.11 6.82 2.99
C VAL A 226 -6.41 7.99 2.05
N LYS A 227 -7.64 8.50 2.02
CA LYS A 227 -8.04 9.59 1.11
C LYS A 227 -7.24 10.88 1.37
N GLY A 228 -7.21 11.37 2.61
CA GLY A 228 -6.53 12.63 2.91
C GLY A 228 -5.02 12.54 2.89
N LEU A 229 -4.42 11.40 3.29
CA LEU A 229 -2.99 11.17 3.12
C LEU A 229 -2.60 11.06 1.64
N THR A 230 -3.44 10.46 0.78
CA THR A 230 -3.24 10.47 -0.69
C THR A 230 -3.21 11.91 -1.23
N TYR A 231 -4.16 12.77 -0.84
CA TYR A 231 -4.12 14.18 -1.25
C TYR A 231 -2.88 14.91 -0.74
N LEU A 232 -2.45 14.65 0.50
CA LEU A 232 -1.27 15.27 1.07
C LEU A 232 0.02 14.88 0.32
N ILE A 233 0.23 13.59 0.04
CA ILE A 233 1.41 13.17 -0.73
C ILE A 233 1.36 13.70 -2.17
N GLU A 234 0.20 13.69 -2.83
CA GLU A 234 0.03 14.26 -4.18
C GLU A 234 0.41 15.76 -4.16
N SER A 235 -0.08 16.55 -3.20
CA SER A 235 0.27 17.97 -3.07
C SER A 235 1.76 18.20 -2.79
N LEU A 236 2.35 17.49 -1.83
CA LEU A 236 3.77 17.62 -1.48
C LEU A 236 4.68 17.22 -2.66
N ARG A 237 4.32 16.16 -3.40
CA ARG A 237 5.06 15.71 -4.57
C ARG A 237 4.98 16.69 -5.73
N ARG A 238 3.81 17.30 -5.99
CA ARG A 238 3.69 18.38 -6.99
C ARG A 238 4.63 19.55 -6.69
N LEU A 239 4.72 19.98 -5.42
CA LEU A 239 5.64 21.05 -5.00
C LEU A 239 7.11 20.65 -5.17
N GLN A 240 7.49 19.43 -4.77
CA GLN A 240 8.86 18.93 -4.96
C GLN A 240 9.25 18.85 -6.45
N LEU A 241 8.33 18.39 -7.30
CA LEU A 241 8.57 18.26 -8.74
C LEU A 241 8.59 19.61 -9.46
N GLN A 242 7.74 20.56 -9.07
CA GLN A 242 7.80 21.94 -9.57
C GLN A 242 9.18 22.55 -9.31
N GLU A 243 9.67 22.49 -8.06
CA GLU A 243 10.98 23.02 -7.71
C GLU A 243 12.13 22.25 -8.37
N PHE A 244 12.02 20.93 -8.53
CA PHE A 244 12.98 20.13 -9.28
C PHE A 244 13.13 20.61 -10.73
N PHE A 245 12.03 20.79 -11.44
CA PHE A 245 12.06 21.24 -12.82
C PHE A 245 12.40 22.73 -12.95
N ASN A 246 12.11 23.57 -11.95
CA ASN A 246 12.64 24.93 -11.87
C ASN A 246 14.18 24.93 -11.80
N GLU A 247 14.79 24.00 -11.06
CA GLU A 247 16.26 23.86 -10.96
C GLU A 247 16.89 23.20 -12.20
N LYS A 248 16.23 22.20 -12.81
CA LYS A 248 16.80 21.38 -13.89
C LYS A 248 16.37 21.75 -15.32
N GLY A 249 15.29 22.49 -15.48
CA GLY A 249 14.61 22.68 -16.77
C GLY A 249 13.88 21.42 -17.26
N LEU A 250 13.06 21.60 -18.30
CA LEU A 250 12.29 20.51 -18.93
C LEU A 250 13.03 19.85 -20.12
N GLU A 251 13.99 20.54 -20.74
CA GLU A 251 14.64 20.13 -22.00
C GLU A 251 15.26 18.73 -21.96
N LYS A 252 15.88 18.35 -20.82
CA LYS A 252 16.46 17.02 -20.61
C LYS A 252 15.40 15.89 -20.58
N TYR A 253 14.14 16.23 -20.31
CA TYR A 253 13.05 15.29 -20.02
C TYR A 253 11.93 15.31 -21.08
N GLU A 254 12.20 15.82 -22.28
CA GLU A 254 11.19 15.97 -23.34
C GLU A 254 10.43 14.67 -23.65
N GLN A 255 11.08 13.50 -23.61
CA GLN A 255 10.42 12.21 -23.78
C GLN A 255 9.41 11.89 -22.67
N VAL A 256 9.71 12.28 -21.42
CA VAL A 256 8.78 12.16 -20.29
C VAL A 256 7.59 13.10 -20.50
N ARG A 257 7.86 14.34 -20.91
CA ARG A 257 6.86 15.37 -21.20
C ARG A 257 5.91 14.94 -22.32
N LEU A 258 6.42 14.42 -23.44
CA LEU A 258 5.61 13.83 -24.51
C LEU A 258 4.78 12.65 -24.03
N THR A 259 5.35 11.76 -23.21
CA THR A 259 4.61 10.62 -22.63
C THR A 259 3.46 11.10 -21.72
N ILE A 260 3.65 12.17 -20.95
CA ILE A 260 2.60 12.78 -20.11
C ILE A 260 1.55 13.52 -20.94
N TYR A 261 1.95 14.18 -22.03
CA TYR A 261 1.01 14.80 -22.97
C TYR A 261 0.07 13.74 -23.56
N ILE A 262 0.62 12.69 -24.16
CA ILE A 262 -0.17 11.60 -24.76
C ILE A 262 -1.08 10.96 -23.70
N LEU A 263 -0.59 10.73 -22.47
CA LEU A 263 -1.41 10.18 -21.39
C LEU A 263 -2.62 11.08 -21.04
N ASN A 264 -2.45 12.41 -21.00
CA ASN A 264 -3.55 13.33 -20.73
C ASN A 264 -4.59 13.28 -21.86
N GLU A 265 -4.15 13.30 -23.13
CA GLU A 265 -5.03 13.16 -24.29
C GLU A 265 -5.79 11.82 -24.25
N SER A 266 -5.12 10.69 -23.97
CA SER A 266 -5.74 9.37 -23.86
C SER A 266 -6.79 9.31 -22.74
N PHE A 267 -6.60 10.03 -21.62
CA PHE A 267 -7.64 10.17 -20.59
C PHE A 267 -8.80 11.07 -21.03
N GLU A 268 -8.54 12.13 -21.81
CA GLU A 268 -9.57 13.04 -22.31
C GLU A 268 -10.50 12.38 -23.35
N ILE A 269 -9.96 11.48 -24.19
CA ILE A 269 -10.73 10.68 -25.15
C ILE A 269 -11.20 9.32 -24.60
N GLU A 270 -11.01 9.05 -23.31
CA GLU A 270 -11.36 7.80 -22.61
C GLU A 270 -10.74 6.51 -23.21
N ASN A 271 -9.60 6.62 -23.89
CA ASN A 271 -8.89 5.47 -24.50
C ASN A 271 -8.08 4.68 -23.45
N ILE A 272 -8.74 3.73 -22.79
CA ILE A 272 -8.14 2.90 -21.74
C ILE A 272 -6.95 2.07 -22.25
N GLU A 273 -7.03 1.47 -23.45
CA GLU A 273 -5.94 0.64 -23.98
C GLU A 273 -4.65 1.45 -24.16
N GLU A 274 -4.78 2.66 -24.69
CA GLU A 274 -3.65 3.58 -24.86
C GLU A 274 -3.16 4.13 -23.51
N CYS A 275 -4.05 4.45 -22.56
CA CYS A 275 -3.66 4.79 -21.19
C CYS A 275 -2.77 3.69 -20.57
N VAL A 276 -3.15 2.41 -20.72
CA VAL A 276 -2.36 1.26 -20.24
C VAL A 276 -1.03 1.13 -21.00
N HIS A 277 -1.02 1.38 -22.31
CA HIS A 277 0.18 1.31 -23.15
C HIS A 277 1.19 2.41 -22.77
N VAL A 278 0.76 3.67 -22.75
CA VAL A 278 1.54 4.85 -22.38
C VAL A 278 2.04 4.72 -20.93
N ALA A 279 1.21 4.19 -20.03
CA ALA A 279 1.60 3.92 -18.65
C ALA A 279 2.71 2.86 -18.49
N LYS A 280 2.83 1.94 -19.45
CA LYS A 280 3.97 0.99 -19.52
C LYS A 280 5.20 1.67 -20.10
N GLN A 281 5.06 2.42 -21.21
CA GLN A 281 6.17 3.15 -21.82
C GLN A 281 6.84 4.14 -20.86
N PHE A 282 6.06 4.89 -20.07
CA PHE A 282 6.60 5.88 -19.14
C PHE A 282 7.63 5.29 -18.18
N ARG A 283 7.42 4.07 -17.69
CA ARG A 283 8.36 3.42 -16.75
C ARG A 283 9.77 3.26 -17.35
N ASN A 284 9.85 3.09 -18.67
CA ASN A 284 11.11 2.98 -19.39
C ASN A 284 11.75 4.38 -19.57
N HIS A 285 10.96 5.37 -20.02
CA HIS A 285 11.44 6.73 -20.30
C HIS A 285 11.78 7.55 -19.04
N CYS A 286 11.17 7.24 -17.89
CA CYS A 286 11.34 7.97 -16.64
C CYS A 286 12.59 7.56 -15.83
N SER A 287 13.37 6.56 -16.27
CA SER A 287 14.56 6.09 -15.55
C SER A 287 15.55 7.21 -15.17
N ILE A 288 15.85 8.10 -16.13
CA ILE A 288 16.73 9.27 -15.94
C ILE A 288 16.10 10.29 -14.99
N LEU A 289 14.86 10.71 -15.27
CA LEU A 289 14.11 11.65 -14.42
C LEU A 289 14.02 11.17 -12.97
N LYS A 290 13.70 9.88 -12.77
CA LYS A 290 13.67 9.25 -11.46
C LYS A 290 15.01 9.41 -10.75
N SER A 291 16.12 9.04 -11.39
CA SER A 291 17.46 9.16 -10.79
C SER A 291 17.79 10.60 -10.41
N ASP A 292 17.63 11.54 -11.35
CA ASP A 292 17.91 12.96 -11.12
C ASP A 292 17.05 13.53 -9.97
N PHE A 293 15.79 13.10 -9.88
CA PHE A 293 14.88 13.50 -8.80
C PHE A 293 15.26 12.89 -7.45
N ILE A 294 15.73 11.63 -7.40
CA ILE A 294 16.26 11.04 -6.16
C ILE A 294 17.42 11.92 -5.65
N ASP A 295 18.34 12.29 -6.53
CA ASP A 295 19.54 13.02 -6.13
C ASP A 295 19.25 14.50 -5.79
N PHE A 296 18.27 15.12 -6.45
CA PHE A 296 17.71 16.41 -6.04
C PHE A 296 17.07 16.33 -4.64
N VAL A 297 16.23 15.33 -4.37
CA VAL A 297 15.59 15.15 -3.05
C VAL A 297 16.65 14.92 -1.98
N LYS A 298 17.65 14.07 -2.21
CA LYS A 298 18.79 13.88 -1.29
C LYS A 298 19.55 15.17 -1.02
N LYS A 299 19.88 15.95 -2.06
CA LYS A 299 20.54 17.25 -1.95
C LYS A 299 19.72 18.20 -1.06
N ARG A 300 18.44 18.42 -1.37
CA ARG A 300 17.57 19.31 -0.61
C ARG A 300 17.34 18.84 0.84
N CYS A 301 17.31 17.52 1.10
CA CYS A 301 17.29 16.95 2.46
C CYS A 301 18.57 17.20 3.27
N ASN A 302 19.73 17.39 2.61
CA ASN A 302 20.97 17.75 3.29
C ASN A 302 21.10 19.27 3.50
N GLU A 303 20.40 20.08 2.69
CA GLU A 303 20.41 21.54 2.76
C GLU A 303 19.34 22.11 3.72
N SER A 304 18.26 21.36 4.00
CA SER A 304 17.15 21.81 4.85
C SER A 304 16.50 20.68 5.64
N ASP A 305 16.55 20.77 6.98
CA ASP A 305 15.84 19.85 7.87
C ASP A 305 14.31 19.91 7.68
N LEU A 306 13.75 21.11 7.39
CA LEU A 306 12.32 21.24 7.09
C LEU A 306 11.92 20.46 5.82
N PHE A 307 12.72 20.54 4.76
CA PHE A 307 12.48 19.76 3.53
C PHE A 307 12.57 18.25 3.82
N LYS A 308 13.55 17.85 4.62
CA LYS A 308 13.77 16.46 5.04
C LYS A 308 12.60 15.92 5.87
N ASP A 309 12.06 16.69 6.79
CA ASP A 309 10.89 16.30 7.59
C ASP A 309 9.63 16.11 6.72
N TRP A 310 9.35 17.03 5.80
CA TRP A 310 8.26 16.82 4.83
C TRP A 310 8.53 15.64 3.89
N ASN A 311 9.78 15.40 3.50
CA ASN A 311 10.13 14.24 2.70
C ASN A 311 9.97 12.91 3.48
N ASN A 312 10.16 12.91 4.81
CA ASN A 312 9.84 11.75 5.65
C ASN A 312 8.33 11.45 5.64
N VAL A 313 7.47 12.46 5.69
CA VAL A 313 6.00 12.30 5.53
C VAL A 313 5.69 11.61 4.19
N VAL A 314 6.29 12.11 3.11
CA VAL A 314 6.12 11.56 1.76
C VAL A 314 6.57 10.10 1.67
N ILE A 315 7.69 9.74 2.31
CA ILE A 315 8.16 8.34 2.38
C ILE A 315 7.19 7.46 3.17
N MET A 316 6.73 7.89 4.35
CA MET A 316 5.79 7.10 5.17
C MET A 316 4.45 6.86 4.45
N ILE A 317 3.91 7.88 3.77
CA ILE A 317 2.69 7.73 2.97
C ILE A 317 2.93 6.84 1.75
N SER A 318 4.10 6.95 1.10
CA SER A 318 4.47 6.05 -0.02
C SER A 318 4.46 4.58 0.40
N LEU A 319 5.06 4.25 1.56
CA LEU A 319 5.10 2.89 2.09
C LEU A 319 3.70 2.36 2.43
N MET A 320 2.81 3.21 2.95
CA MET A 320 1.40 2.87 3.15
C MET A 320 0.69 2.55 1.82
N LEU A 321 0.90 3.36 0.78
CA LEU A 321 0.31 3.15 -0.54
C LEU A 321 0.88 1.90 -1.24
N ASP A 322 2.18 1.64 -1.11
CA ASP A 322 2.84 0.46 -1.64
C ASP A 322 2.34 -0.83 -0.96
N LEU A 323 2.04 -0.81 0.35
CA LEU A 323 1.35 -1.92 1.04
C LEU A 323 -0.08 -2.16 0.52
N ILE A 324 -0.86 -1.09 0.31
CA ILE A 324 -2.21 -1.19 -0.27
C ILE A 324 -2.14 -1.78 -1.69
N ARG A 325 -1.13 -1.39 -2.47
CA ARG A 325 -0.93 -1.88 -3.84
C ARG A 325 -0.48 -3.33 -3.88
N ALA A 326 0.49 -3.72 -3.05
CA ALA A 326 0.97 -5.10 -2.99
C ALA A 326 -0.16 -6.08 -2.66
N ASP A 327 -1.00 -5.73 -1.68
CA ASP A 327 -2.16 -6.51 -1.23
C ASP A 327 -3.25 -6.60 -2.32
N ARG A 328 -3.66 -5.45 -2.89
CA ARG A 328 -4.60 -5.40 -4.03
C ARG A 328 -4.15 -6.23 -5.24
N THR A 329 -2.84 -6.40 -5.44
CA THR A 329 -2.25 -7.12 -6.59
C THR A 329 -1.73 -8.52 -6.27
N GLY A 330 -1.89 -9.02 -5.04
CA GLY A 330 -1.35 -10.33 -4.62
C GLY A 330 0.19 -10.41 -4.70
N ASN A 331 0.90 -9.29 -4.74
CA ASN A 331 2.34 -9.26 -4.96
C ASN A 331 3.11 -9.44 -3.64
N TRP A 332 3.33 -10.69 -3.26
CA TRP A 332 4.03 -11.06 -2.03
C TRP A 332 5.46 -10.51 -1.95
N SER A 333 6.22 -10.57 -3.05
CA SER A 333 7.57 -10.01 -3.17
C SER A 333 7.60 -8.51 -2.81
N TRP A 334 6.63 -7.76 -3.32
CA TRP A 334 6.48 -6.34 -3.04
C TRP A 334 6.05 -6.10 -1.60
N HIS A 335 5.06 -6.86 -1.09
CA HIS A 335 4.63 -6.75 0.30
C HIS A 335 5.82 -6.91 1.26
N LEU A 336 6.61 -7.98 1.12
CA LEU A 336 7.81 -8.21 1.94
C LEU A 336 8.83 -7.08 1.82
N LYS A 337 9.16 -6.65 0.60
CA LYS A 337 10.08 -5.52 0.37
C LYS A 337 9.59 -4.25 1.04
N THR A 338 8.29 -3.98 1.07
CA THR A 338 7.71 -2.79 1.71
C THR A 338 7.73 -2.92 3.23
N ILE A 339 7.46 -4.11 3.80
CA ILE A 339 7.60 -4.38 5.23
C ILE A 339 9.04 -4.23 5.73
N GLU A 340 10.04 -4.64 4.93
CA GLU A 340 11.47 -4.45 5.24
C GLU A 340 11.89 -2.97 5.41
N LYS A 341 11.10 -2.04 4.87
CA LYS A 341 11.36 -0.59 4.86
C LYS A 341 10.61 0.19 5.95
N LEU A 342 9.82 -0.49 6.79
CA LEU A 342 9.04 0.07 7.90
C LEU A 342 9.76 -0.05 9.25
#